data_AF-J2UKQ3-F1
#
_entry.id   AF-J2UKQ3-F1
#
_cell.length_a   1.000
_cell.length_b   1.000
_cell.length_c   1.000
_cell.angle_alpha   90.00
_cell.angle_beta   90.00
_cell.angle_gamma   90.00
#
_symmetry.space_group_name_H-M   'P 1'
#
loop_
_entity.id
_entity.type
_entity.pdbx_description
1 polymer ?
#
loop_
_entity_poly.entity_id
_entity_poly.type
_entity_poly.pdbx_seq_one_letter_code
_entity_poly.pdbx_strand_id
1 'polypeptide(L)'
;MPVIQFIQQSESLASDVRLAFNATLTDKDGDSATSSFDANLFANDPANAAFDFTLVGTIGERDAFNIDLSVNENLYQVTGFDTGPGVQDKLVLNGDPNAVVQSINNTGADSVVTVAETGGQTTTITLVGVDLQSTDIFFGSA
;
A
#
# COMPACT_ATOMS: atom_id res chain seq x y z
N MET A 1 -23.59 -0.43 -19.97
CA MET A 1 -22.69 -0.93 -18.92
C MET A 1 -21.49 -0.01 -18.93
N PRO A 2 -21.28 0.84 -17.91
CA PRO A 2 -20.11 1.71 -17.89
C PRO A 2 -18.86 0.84 -17.78
N VAL A 3 -17.87 1.13 -18.61
CA VAL A 3 -16.54 0.52 -18.55
C VAL A 3 -15.61 1.60 -18.07
N ILE A 4 -14.97 1.38 -16.92
CA ILE A 4 -13.88 2.23 -16.44
C ILE A 4 -12.60 1.62 -16.97
N GLN A 5 -11.86 2.38 -17.79
CA GLN A 5 -10.61 1.96 -18.40
C GLN A 5 -9.51 2.92 -17.96
N PHE A 6 -8.50 2.41 -17.25
CA PHE A 6 -7.29 3.14 -16.94
C PHE A 6 -6.27 2.85 -18.04
N ILE A 7 -5.89 3.86 -18.83
CA ILE A 7 -4.68 3.82 -19.65
C ILE A 7 -3.87 5.06 -19.34
N GLN A 8 -2.84 4.90 -18.54
CA GLN A 8 -1.65 5.73 -18.65
C GLN A 8 -0.45 4.95 -18.11
N GLN A 9 0.29 4.33 -19.03
CA GLN A 9 1.66 3.91 -18.78
C GLN A 9 2.54 5.14 -18.99
N SER A 10 2.90 5.81 -17.90
CA SER A 10 4.02 6.74 -17.89
C SER A 10 4.80 6.47 -16.62
N GLU A 11 5.79 5.58 -16.70
CA GLU A 11 6.87 5.56 -15.73
C GLU A 11 7.57 6.92 -15.79
N SER A 12 7.18 7.82 -14.88
CA SER A 12 8.03 8.94 -14.52
C SER A 12 8.50 8.67 -13.10
N LEU A 13 9.66 8.03 -12.97
CA LEU A 13 10.39 7.80 -11.71
C LEU A 13 10.86 9.12 -11.06
N ALA A 14 10.35 10.28 -11.49
CA ALA A 14 10.81 11.62 -11.12
C ALA A 14 9.66 12.61 -10.81
N SER A 15 8.41 12.18 -10.73
CA SER A 15 7.32 13.09 -10.34
C SER A 15 6.24 12.40 -9.52
N ASP A 16 5.89 13.03 -8.41
CA ASP A 16 4.71 12.71 -7.61
C ASP A 16 3.47 12.63 -8.51
N VAL A 17 2.70 11.57 -8.36
CA VAL A 17 1.46 11.33 -9.11
C VAL A 17 0.27 11.56 -8.17
N ARG A 18 -0.54 12.57 -8.49
CA ARG A 18 -1.86 12.75 -7.89
C ARG A 18 -2.94 12.22 -8.83
N LEU A 19 -3.64 11.18 -8.42
CA LEU A 19 -4.80 10.64 -9.10
C LEU A 19 -6.06 11.18 -8.42
N ALA A 20 -6.91 11.88 -9.17
CA ALA A 20 -8.20 12.36 -8.68
C ALA A 20 -9.25 12.07 -9.75
N PHE A 21 -10.28 11.29 -9.43
CA PHE A 21 -11.40 11.07 -10.35
C PHE A 21 -12.73 10.89 -9.63
N ASN A 22 -13.79 11.30 -10.30
CA ASN A 22 -15.17 11.17 -9.83
C ASN A 22 -15.87 10.07 -10.61
N ALA A 23 -16.55 9.16 -9.90
CA ALA A 23 -17.46 8.20 -10.50
C ALA A 23 -18.90 8.65 -10.23
N THR A 24 -19.62 9.01 -11.29
CA THR A 24 -21.05 9.33 -11.22
C THR A 24 -21.86 8.21 -11.86
N LEU A 25 -22.81 7.66 -11.11
CA LEU A 25 -23.82 6.73 -11.61
C LEU A 25 -25.16 7.45 -11.65
N THR A 26 -25.74 7.55 -12.84
CA THR A 26 -27.12 8.01 -13.05
C THR A 26 -27.98 6.80 -13.38
N ASP A 27 -29.08 6.61 -12.67
CA ASP A 27 -30.00 5.52 -12.95
C ASP A 27 -31.07 5.90 -14.00
N LYS A 28 -32.04 5.02 -14.21
CA LYS A 28 -33.05 5.16 -15.25
C LYS A 28 -34.02 6.33 -15.01
N ASP A 29 -34.29 6.70 -13.77
CA ASP A 29 -35.23 7.79 -13.43
C ASP A 29 -34.54 9.17 -13.33
N GLY A 30 -33.21 9.20 -13.45
CA GLY A 30 -32.42 10.41 -13.52
C GLY A 30 -31.73 10.78 -12.21
N ASP A 31 -31.97 10.01 -11.13
CA ASP A 31 -31.22 10.15 -9.90
C ASP A 31 -29.75 9.82 -10.10
N SER A 32 -28.86 10.59 -9.48
CA SER A 32 -27.41 10.43 -9.61
C SER A 32 -26.72 10.32 -8.26
N ALA A 33 -25.80 9.36 -8.14
CA ALA A 33 -24.86 9.24 -7.03
C ALA A 33 -23.44 9.49 -7.54
N THR A 34 -22.65 10.28 -6.81
CA THR A 34 -21.24 10.56 -7.15
C THR A 34 -20.34 10.15 -6.01
N SER A 35 -19.25 9.45 -6.32
CA SER A 35 -18.15 9.16 -5.39
C SER A 35 -16.88 9.82 -5.93
N SER A 36 -16.14 10.48 -5.03
CA SER A 36 -14.82 11.04 -5.35
C SER A 36 -13.75 10.08 -4.85
N PHE A 37 -12.71 9.87 -5.66
CA PHE A 37 -11.55 9.05 -5.32
C PHE A 37 -10.30 9.90 -5.52
N ASP A 38 -9.49 10.00 -4.48
CA ASP A 38 -8.20 10.66 -4.51
C ASP A 38 -7.12 9.68 -4.04
N ALA A 39 -6.00 9.63 -4.75
CA ALA A 39 -4.81 8.90 -4.34
C ALA A 39 -3.57 9.76 -4.63
N ASN A 40 -2.68 9.90 -3.64
CA ASN A 40 -1.40 10.57 -3.78
C ASN A 40 -0.30 9.51 -3.74
N LEU A 41 0.50 9.42 -4.80
CA LEU A 41 1.67 8.55 -4.90
C LEU A 41 2.89 9.46 -5.00
N PHE A 42 3.79 9.42 -4.03
CA PHE A 42 4.99 10.25 -4.01
C PHE A 42 6.17 9.47 -4.61
N ALA A 43 6.94 10.12 -5.49
CA ALA A 43 8.21 9.58 -5.93
C ALA A 43 9.25 9.79 -4.83
N ASN A 44 10.18 8.85 -4.69
CA ASN A 44 11.12 8.81 -3.58
C ASN A 44 11.91 10.13 -3.44
N ASP A 45 12.01 10.66 -2.21
CA ASP A 45 12.85 11.80 -1.91
C ASP A 45 14.32 11.36 -1.92
N PRO A 46 15.21 11.98 -2.72
CA PRO A 46 16.65 11.68 -2.67
C PRO A 46 17.27 11.83 -1.25
N ALA A 47 16.64 12.61 -0.37
CA ALA A 47 17.03 12.73 1.04
C ALA A 47 16.58 11.55 1.92
N ASN A 48 15.66 10.71 1.44
CA ASN A 48 15.15 9.50 2.09
C ASN A 48 15.51 8.22 1.29
N ALA A 49 16.70 8.21 0.67
CA ALA A 49 17.23 7.14 -0.19
C ALA A 49 17.46 5.77 0.51
N ALA A 50 16.98 5.59 1.75
CA ALA A 50 17.10 4.35 2.49
C ALA A 50 15.96 3.35 2.18
N PHE A 51 14.86 3.82 1.60
CA PHE A 51 13.71 3.02 1.19
C PHE A 51 13.49 3.15 -0.31
N ASP A 52 13.02 2.11 -0.98
CA ASP A 52 12.64 2.17 -2.39
C ASP A 52 11.23 2.75 -2.54
N PHE A 53 10.34 2.45 -1.58
CA PHE A 53 8.96 2.93 -1.55
C PHE A 53 8.57 3.48 -0.17
N THR A 54 7.78 4.55 -0.17
CA THR A 54 7.12 5.08 1.03
C THR A 54 5.61 5.13 0.81
N LEU A 55 4.86 4.48 1.69
CA LEU A 55 3.40 4.45 1.68
C LEU A 55 2.86 5.23 2.89
N VAL A 56 1.97 6.19 2.63
CA VAL A 56 1.46 7.11 3.65
C VAL A 56 -0.05 6.91 3.80
N GLY A 57 -0.48 6.46 4.97
CA GLY A 57 -1.88 6.31 5.35
C GLY A 57 -2.50 7.60 5.88
N THR A 58 -3.82 7.56 6.04
CA THR A 58 -4.61 8.62 6.65
C THR A 58 -5.02 8.18 8.05
N ILE A 59 -4.51 8.88 9.07
CA ILE A 59 -4.83 8.57 10.47
C ILE A 59 -6.35 8.59 10.72
N GLY A 60 -6.85 7.51 11.31
CA GLY A 60 -8.24 7.33 11.70
C GLY A 60 -9.14 6.78 10.60
N GLU A 61 -8.58 6.39 9.46
CA GLU A 61 -9.30 5.73 8.37
C GLU A 61 -8.99 4.24 8.32
N ARG A 62 -9.62 3.50 7.39
CA ARG A 62 -9.30 2.09 7.14
C ARG A 62 -8.59 1.94 5.82
N ASP A 63 -7.27 1.86 5.89
CA ASP A 63 -6.38 1.75 4.76
C ASP A 63 -5.96 0.29 4.48
N ALA A 64 -5.52 0.06 3.25
CA ALA A 64 -4.84 -1.17 2.86
C ALA A 64 -3.55 -0.81 2.11
N PHE A 65 -2.42 -1.17 2.72
CA PHE A 65 -1.08 -0.94 2.19
C PHE A 65 -0.65 -2.14 1.36
N ASN A 66 -0.70 -1.99 0.04
CA ASN A 66 -0.31 -3.03 -0.90
C ASN A 66 1.21 -3.01 -1.12
N ILE A 67 1.86 -4.11 -0.75
CA ILE A 67 3.29 -4.36 -0.99
C ILE A 67 3.39 -5.26 -2.22
N ASP A 68 4.10 -4.81 -3.24
CA ASP A 68 4.34 -5.58 -4.46
C ASP A 68 5.66 -6.34 -4.34
N LEU A 69 5.55 -7.67 -4.26
CA LEU A 69 6.68 -8.60 -4.16
C LEU A 69 7.12 -9.12 -5.55
N SER A 70 6.59 -8.56 -6.64
CA SER A 70 6.97 -8.97 -8.00
C SER A 70 8.14 -8.16 -8.58
N VAL A 71 8.58 -7.11 -7.88
CA VAL A 71 9.62 -6.17 -8.30
C VAL A 71 10.90 -6.35 -7.48
N ASN A 72 12.03 -5.82 -7.96
CA ASN A 72 13.32 -6.01 -7.29
C ASN A 72 13.57 -4.99 -6.15
N GLU A 73 12.79 -3.92 -6.14
CA GLU A 73 12.73 -2.90 -5.11
C GLU A 73 12.03 -3.46 -3.86
N ASN A 74 12.79 -3.64 -2.79
CA ASN A 74 12.43 -4.52 -1.69
C ASN A 74 12.50 -3.83 -0.31
N LEU A 75 12.69 -2.51 -0.28
CA LEU A 75 12.70 -1.71 0.94
C LEU A 75 11.48 -0.78 0.99
N TYR A 76 10.58 -1.03 1.93
CA TYR A 76 9.35 -0.26 2.09
C TYR A 76 9.33 0.47 3.44
N GLN A 77 8.83 1.70 3.43
CA GLN A 77 8.38 2.41 4.62
C GLN A 77 6.86 2.61 4.57
N VAL A 78 6.19 2.40 5.68
CA VAL A 78 4.77 2.70 5.87
C VAL A 78 4.63 3.66 7.04
N THR A 79 3.90 4.75 6.85
CA THR A 79 3.60 5.72 7.90
C THR A 79 2.10 5.90 8.02
N GLY A 80 1.62 6.20 9.23
CA GLY A 80 0.19 6.44 9.48
C GLY A 80 -0.65 5.16 9.42
N PHE A 81 -0.06 4.02 9.75
CA PHE A 81 -0.77 2.76 9.89
C PHE A 81 -1.54 2.73 11.21
N ASP A 82 -2.81 2.35 11.19
CA ASP A 82 -3.67 2.28 12.35
C ASP A 82 -3.93 0.83 12.80
N THR A 83 -3.68 0.53 14.08
CA THR A 83 -3.99 -0.78 14.69
C THR A 83 -5.22 -0.74 15.60
N GLY A 84 -5.94 0.39 15.62
CA GLY A 84 -7.05 0.65 16.51
C GLY A 84 -8.36 -0.03 16.10
N PRO A 85 -9.26 -0.37 17.05
CA PRO A 85 -10.57 -0.93 16.73
C PRO A 85 -11.39 0.00 15.83
N GLY A 86 -11.94 -0.54 14.75
CA GLY A 86 -12.77 0.22 13.80
C GLY A 86 -11.99 1.01 12.74
N VAL A 87 -10.67 1.14 12.90
CA VAL A 87 -9.73 1.82 11.99
C VAL A 87 -8.52 0.92 11.68
N GLN A 88 -8.66 -0.40 11.87
CA GLN A 88 -7.54 -1.31 11.72
C GLN A 88 -7.18 -1.49 10.24
N ASP A 89 -5.96 -1.09 9.92
CA ASP A 89 -5.38 -1.16 8.60
C ASP A 89 -4.90 -2.56 8.25
N LYS A 90 -4.59 -2.74 6.97
CA LYS A 90 -4.08 -4.00 6.44
C LYS A 90 -2.77 -3.80 5.73
N LEU A 91 -1.79 -4.64 6.03
CA LEU A 91 -0.61 -4.82 5.21
C LEU A 91 -0.85 -5.99 4.26
N VAL A 92 -0.95 -5.72 2.96
CA VAL A 92 -1.32 -6.72 1.96
C VAL A 92 -0.11 -7.05 1.08
N LEU A 93 0.35 -8.29 1.13
CA LEU A 93 1.48 -8.81 0.35
C LEU A 93 0.97 -9.38 -0.97
N ASN A 94 1.37 -8.81 -2.10
CA ASN A 94 0.91 -9.19 -3.43
C ASN A 94 2.09 -9.65 -4.32
N GLY A 95 1.80 -10.33 -5.43
CA GLY A 95 2.79 -10.57 -6.49
C GLY A 95 3.64 -11.84 -6.34
N ASP A 96 3.76 -12.41 -5.12
CA ASP A 96 4.45 -13.68 -4.90
C ASP A 96 3.58 -14.68 -4.09
N PRO A 97 3.08 -15.77 -4.73
CA PRO A 97 2.22 -16.75 -4.06
C PRO A 97 2.96 -17.64 -3.05
N ASN A 98 4.30 -17.66 -3.06
CA ASN A 98 5.08 -18.46 -2.10
C ASN A 98 5.77 -17.58 -1.05
N ALA A 99 5.42 -16.29 -0.97
CA ALA A 99 5.98 -15.40 0.03
C ALA A 99 5.69 -15.90 1.45
N VAL A 100 6.67 -15.76 2.33
CA VAL A 100 6.57 -16.15 3.74
C VAL A 100 7.04 -15.00 4.61
N VAL A 101 6.18 -14.55 5.54
CA VAL A 101 6.60 -13.63 6.61
C VAL A 101 7.55 -14.38 7.54
N GLN A 102 8.84 -14.04 7.49
CA GLN A 102 9.86 -14.67 8.32
C GLN A 102 9.86 -14.12 9.74
N SER A 103 9.67 -12.81 9.89
CA SER A 103 9.65 -12.17 11.20
C SER A 103 8.85 -10.87 11.21
N ILE A 104 8.35 -10.53 12.40
CA ILE A 104 7.81 -9.23 12.77
C ILE A 104 8.59 -8.80 14.01
N ASN A 105 9.37 -7.71 13.90
CA ASN A 105 10.18 -7.18 14.99
C ASN A 105 9.59 -5.86 15.49
N ASN A 106 8.97 -5.91 16.68
CA ASN A 106 8.38 -4.75 17.37
C ASN A 106 9.23 -4.31 18.59
N THR A 107 10.55 -4.55 18.60
CA THR A 107 11.39 -4.21 19.76
C THR A 107 11.75 -2.73 19.86
N GLY A 108 11.54 -1.96 18.78
CA GLY A 108 11.83 -0.53 18.68
C GLY A 108 10.58 0.34 18.69
N ALA A 109 10.73 1.59 18.22
CA ALA A 109 9.59 2.48 18.00
C ALA A 109 8.78 2.12 16.74
N ASP A 110 9.42 1.43 15.79
CA ASP A 110 8.86 1.01 14.53
C ASP A 110 8.79 -0.53 14.48
N SER A 111 7.81 -1.06 13.77
CA SER A 111 7.73 -2.48 13.43
C SER A 111 8.51 -2.76 12.15
N VAL A 112 9.35 -3.78 12.14
CA VAL A 112 10.05 -4.24 10.93
C VAL A 112 9.59 -5.65 10.56
N VAL A 113 8.98 -5.79 9.38
CA VAL A 113 8.56 -7.07 8.80
C VAL A 113 9.59 -7.51 7.78
N THR A 114 10.03 -8.76 7.88
CA THR A 114 10.89 -9.41 6.87
C THR A 114 10.09 -10.49 6.16
N VAL A 115 9.99 -10.39 4.84
CA VAL A 115 9.29 -11.33 3.97
C VAL A 115 10.31 -12.01 3.07
N ALA A 116 10.32 -13.33 3.04
CA ALA A 116 11.09 -14.08 2.05
C ALA A 116 10.22 -14.43 0.86
N GLU A 117 10.82 -14.29 -0.31
CA GLU A 117 10.16 -14.43 -1.60
C GLU A 117 10.76 -15.59 -2.42
N THR A 118 10.01 -16.01 -3.43
CA THR A 118 10.42 -16.95 -4.45
C THR A 118 11.73 -16.47 -5.09
N GLY A 119 12.69 -17.37 -5.26
CA GLY A 119 14.00 -17.03 -5.84
C GLY A 119 15.01 -16.49 -4.84
N GLY A 120 14.68 -16.41 -3.55
CA GLY A 120 15.61 -16.04 -2.48
C GLY A 120 15.74 -14.54 -2.25
N GLN A 121 14.86 -13.74 -2.85
CA GLN A 121 14.70 -12.33 -2.53
C GLN A 121 14.12 -12.16 -1.11
N THR A 122 14.38 -11.00 -0.51
CA THR A 122 13.84 -10.64 0.80
C THR A 122 13.37 -9.20 0.77
N THR A 123 12.09 -8.98 1.09
CA THR A 123 11.49 -7.66 1.25
C THR A 123 11.44 -7.28 2.72
N THR A 124 11.85 -6.04 3.01
CA THR A 124 11.84 -5.44 4.35
C THR A 124 10.86 -4.28 4.38
N ILE A 125 9.89 -4.34 5.28
CA ILE A 125 8.84 -3.32 5.43
C ILE A 125 8.95 -2.73 6.83
N THR A 126 9.17 -1.41 6.90
CA THR A 126 9.24 -0.66 8.16
C THR A 126 7.94 0.11 8.36
N LEU A 127 7.20 -0.19 9.43
CA LEU A 127 5.99 0.53 9.80
C LEU A 127 6.31 1.47 10.96
N VAL A 128 6.19 2.77 10.70
CA VAL A 128 6.64 3.82 11.61
C VAL A 128 5.65 4.01 12.76
N GLY A 129 6.16 3.94 13.99
CA GLY A 129 5.38 4.24 15.20
C GLY A 129 4.30 3.22 15.57
N VAL A 130 4.39 2.00 15.04
CA VAL A 130 3.35 0.96 15.18
C VAL A 130 3.95 -0.37 15.62
N ASP A 131 3.28 -1.02 16.57
CA ASP A 131 3.48 -2.43 16.88
C ASP A 131 2.54 -3.28 16.03
N LEU A 132 3.07 -3.93 14.98
CA LEU A 132 2.27 -4.73 14.05
C LEU A 132 1.96 -6.12 14.62
N GLN A 133 0.76 -6.62 14.39
CA GLN A 133 0.37 -8.00 14.69
C GLN A 133 0.32 -8.84 13.41
N SER A 134 0.53 -10.16 13.54
CA SER A 134 0.42 -11.05 12.37
C SER A 134 -0.97 -11.06 11.74
N THR A 135 -2.01 -10.71 12.51
CA THR A 135 -3.39 -10.56 12.04
C THR A 135 -3.61 -9.33 11.15
N ASP A 136 -2.66 -8.40 11.14
CA ASP A 136 -2.69 -7.20 10.29
C ASP A 136 -2.10 -7.47 8.90
N ILE A 137 -1.44 -8.62 8.71
CA ILE A 137 -0.80 -9.01 7.46
C ILE A 137 -1.69 -9.99 6.69
N PHE A 138 -1.93 -9.67 5.43
CA PHE A 138 -2.75 -10.45 4.52
C PHE A 138 -1.95 -10.78 3.26
N PHE A 139 -2.13 -11.98 2.74
CA PHE A 139 -1.64 -12.32 1.40
C PHE A 139 -2.75 -12.04 0.40
N GLY A 140 -2.46 -11.19 -0.59
CA GLY A 140 -3.34 -10.98 -1.73
C GLY A 140 -3.40 -12.23 -2.61
N SER A 141 -4.48 -12.35 -3.39
CA SER A 141 -4.56 -13.36 -4.43
C SER A 141 -3.63 -12.99 -5.58
N ALA A 142 -2.82 -13.94 -6.03
CA ALA A 142 -2.04 -13.86 -7.26
C ALA A 142 -2.93 -13.76 -8.51
#